data_AF-A0A427B2L7-F1
#
_entry.id   AF-A0A427B2L7-F1
#
_cell.length_a   1.000
_cell.length_b   1.000
_cell.length_c   1.000
_cell.angle_alpha   90.00
_cell.angle_beta   90.00
_cell.angle_gamma   90.00
#
_symmetry.space_group_name_H-M   'P 1'
#
loop_
_entity.id
_entity.type
_entity.pdbx_description
1 polymer ?
#
loop_
_entity_poly.entity_id
_entity_poly.type
_entity_poly.pdbx_seq_one_letter_code
_entity_poly.pdbx_strand_id
1 'polypeptide(L)'
;MRKKDQDSASSGSVGNVQDFYRFGWLLFLALRTHVFTHCKNLVICTNGLVSILAILILHVPIGFRNFSVKDTSLFVKQSNGRVNLLASLSEIYYTSEDDLKRSMEVTCSLIIDILKKNPGCASGCKTENLDHIDTEGLKFFEDLLEQKSLQSSLEILEKDYSDLLNTKYELDERIFINTEDSLLDAKNVSGGTTRLFSTKSNLDDLASPARQTASLLTPHSPLLNGSLNCNSKIAPTPVSTAMTTAKWLRDFISPLRSEPSAELEHFLTSCYHDITSTVTQRANIILEAIFPSSSFGERSISGSLQSVSMTEDVAWAQERKMEALKLYYKVLREICLAESRFLNHNNLTSLLSNERFHRCLLACSAELVLATHKTVILMFPAVLDRTGLTAFDMSRVIETFIRYEETLPRELKRHLNSLEERLLESMAWERGSSLYNSLIVARPALAAEINSLGLLAEPMPSLDAIGMHHGNSIADLLPEVSQKGVTCPGSFIL
;
A
#
# COMPACT_ATOMS: atom_id res chain seq x y z
N MET A 1 -17.95 -9.70 59.69
CA MET A 1 -17.35 -10.77 58.86
C MET A 1 -18.08 -10.82 57.52
N ARG A 2 -17.33 -10.86 56.41
CA ARG A 2 -17.73 -10.92 54.99
C ARG A 2 -18.29 -9.64 54.34
N LYS A 3 -17.37 -8.81 53.84
CA LYS A 3 -17.42 -8.10 52.55
C LYS A 3 -16.15 -7.25 52.42
N LYS A 4 -15.06 -7.80 51.87
CA LYS A 4 -13.92 -6.99 51.42
C LYS A 4 -13.00 -7.64 50.37
N ASP A 5 -13.18 -8.92 50.03
CA ASP A 5 -12.19 -9.64 49.20
C ASP A 5 -12.62 -9.89 47.74
N GLN A 6 -13.57 -9.12 47.19
CA GLN A 6 -14.07 -9.36 45.82
C GLN A 6 -13.74 -8.25 44.81
N ASP A 7 -13.23 -7.10 45.24
CA ASP A 7 -12.94 -5.95 44.36
C ASP A 7 -11.45 -5.83 43.95
N SER A 8 -10.53 -6.61 44.54
CA SER A 8 -9.09 -6.55 44.23
C SER A 8 -8.64 -7.52 43.13
N ALA A 9 -9.44 -8.52 42.79
CA ALA A 9 -9.11 -9.49 41.75
C ALA A 9 -9.44 -8.99 40.33
N SER A 10 -10.41 -8.08 40.20
CA SER A 10 -10.81 -7.51 38.90
C SER A 10 -9.86 -6.42 38.41
N SER A 11 -9.25 -5.63 39.30
CA SER A 11 -8.30 -4.58 38.92
C SER A 11 -6.94 -5.16 38.46
N GLY A 12 -6.50 -6.28 39.05
CA GLY A 12 -5.28 -6.98 38.62
C GLY A 12 -5.40 -7.69 37.28
N SER A 13 -6.61 -8.14 36.91
CA SER A 13 -6.84 -8.83 35.62
C SER A 13 -6.86 -7.86 34.43
N VAL A 14 -7.36 -6.62 34.63
CA VAL A 14 -7.40 -5.59 33.58
C VAL A 14 -6.00 -5.04 33.29
N GLY A 15 -5.17 -4.84 34.33
CA GLY A 15 -3.77 -4.41 34.16
C GLY A 15 -2.94 -5.40 33.33
N ASN A 16 -3.05 -6.70 33.63
CA ASN A 16 -2.32 -7.74 32.90
C ASN A 16 -2.71 -7.82 31.40
N VAL A 17 -3.97 -7.54 31.05
CA VAL A 17 -4.41 -7.55 29.65
C VAL A 17 -3.84 -6.38 28.86
N GLN A 18 -3.76 -5.19 29.49
CA GLN A 18 -3.15 -4.01 28.88
C GLN A 18 -1.66 -4.23 28.60
N ASP A 19 -0.95 -4.92 29.50
CA ASP A 19 0.47 -5.25 29.33
C ASP A 19 0.72 -6.17 28.12
N PHE A 20 -0.19 -7.10 27.80
CA PHE A 20 -0.08 -7.92 26.60
C PHE A 20 -0.25 -7.10 25.31
N TYR A 21 -1.20 -6.16 25.29
CA TYR A 21 -1.34 -5.24 24.16
C TYR A 21 -0.11 -4.35 24.01
N ARG A 22 0.41 -3.81 25.13
CA ARG A 22 1.63 -2.99 25.16
C ARG A 22 2.82 -3.77 24.64
N PHE A 23 3.00 -5.01 25.07
CA PHE A 23 4.06 -5.90 24.57
C PHE A 23 3.94 -6.11 23.06
N GLY A 24 2.74 -6.44 22.57
CA GLY A 24 2.48 -6.62 21.15
C GLY A 24 2.83 -5.39 20.31
N TRP A 25 2.43 -4.20 20.77
CA TRP A 25 2.72 -2.94 20.08
C TRP A 25 4.21 -2.61 20.09
N LEU A 26 4.89 -2.75 21.23
CA LEU A 26 6.33 -2.51 21.32
C LEU A 26 7.12 -3.49 20.45
N LEU A 27 6.70 -4.76 20.40
CA LEU A 27 7.29 -5.74 19.50
C LEU A 27 7.06 -5.38 18.03
N PHE A 28 5.90 -4.81 17.68
CA PHE A 28 5.64 -4.29 16.34
C PHE A 28 6.52 -3.09 16.02
N LEU A 29 6.72 -2.18 16.97
CA LEU A 29 7.63 -1.05 16.80
C LEU A 29 9.06 -1.55 16.54
N ALA A 30 9.54 -2.53 17.29
CA ALA A 30 10.84 -3.17 17.04
C ALA A 30 10.90 -3.82 15.65
N LEU A 31 9.87 -4.56 15.24
CA LEU A 31 9.80 -5.13 13.89
C LEU A 31 9.85 -4.04 12.81
N ARG A 32 9.09 -2.97 12.98
CA ARG A 32 9.02 -1.85 12.04
C ARG A 32 10.36 -1.10 11.95
N THR A 33 11.02 -0.85 13.07
CA THR A 33 12.25 -0.06 13.11
C THR A 33 13.48 -0.85 12.64
N HIS A 34 13.57 -2.13 12.99
CA HIS A 34 14.75 -2.96 12.67
C HIS A 34 14.64 -3.67 11.32
N VAL A 35 13.42 -3.88 10.80
CA VAL A 35 13.20 -4.67 9.56
C VAL A 35 12.56 -3.86 8.44
N PHE A 36 11.59 -2.99 8.73
CA PHE A 36 10.85 -2.25 7.68
C PHE A 36 11.44 -0.86 7.38
N THR A 37 12.77 -0.71 7.53
CA THR A 37 13.49 0.58 7.56
C THR A 37 13.23 1.48 6.35
N HIS A 38 12.97 0.93 5.15
CA HIS A 38 12.81 1.71 3.92
C HIS A 38 11.47 1.51 3.18
N CYS A 39 10.80 0.36 3.34
CA CYS A 39 9.52 0.07 2.67
C CYS A 39 8.32 0.15 3.64
N LYS A 40 7.92 1.38 4.00
CA LYS A 40 6.72 1.64 4.84
C LYS A 40 5.41 1.46 4.06
N ASN A 41 5.13 0.26 3.56
CA ASN A 41 3.83 -0.07 2.96
C ASN A 41 2.87 -0.61 4.03
N LEU A 42 1.63 -0.10 4.04
CA LEU A 42 0.55 -0.53 4.92
C LEU A 42 0.33 -2.05 4.90
N VAL A 43 0.48 -2.71 3.75
CA VAL A 43 0.31 -4.16 3.60
C VAL A 43 1.39 -4.93 4.39
N ILE A 44 2.65 -4.50 4.28
CA ILE A 44 3.78 -5.11 5.00
C ILE A 44 3.61 -4.93 6.51
N CYS A 45 3.26 -3.71 6.95
CA CYS A 45 2.97 -3.43 8.36
C CYS A 45 1.82 -4.29 8.89
N THR A 46 0.77 -4.49 8.08
CA THR A 46 -0.38 -5.34 8.47
C THR A 46 0.04 -6.80 8.59
N ASN A 47 0.82 -7.33 7.65
CA ASN A 47 1.37 -8.69 7.77
C ASN A 47 2.22 -8.85 9.04
N GLY A 48 3.03 -7.84 9.38
CA GLY A 48 3.80 -7.80 10.63
C GLY A 48 2.95 -7.76 11.90
N LEU A 49 1.86 -6.98 11.91
CA LEU A 49 0.93 -6.96 13.04
C LEU A 49 0.21 -8.30 13.20
N VAL A 50 -0.20 -8.93 12.11
CA VAL A 50 -0.89 -10.23 12.14
C VAL A 50 0.06 -11.35 12.58
N SER A 51 1.34 -11.30 12.21
CA SER A 51 2.34 -12.27 12.69
C SER A 51 2.61 -12.12 14.19
N ILE A 52 2.65 -10.89 14.70
CA ILE A 52 2.73 -10.62 16.14
C ILE A 52 1.46 -11.08 16.86
N LEU A 53 0.29 -10.86 16.27
CA LEU A 53 -0.97 -11.38 16.80
C LEU A 53 -0.92 -12.91 16.92
N ALA A 54 -0.36 -13.62 15.93
CA ALA A 54 -0.15 -15.06 16.03
C ALA A 54 0.77 -15.44 17.21
N ILE A 55 1.86 -14.71 17.42
CA ILE A 55 2.77 -14.92 18.57
C ILE A 55 2.03 -14.67 19.90
N LEU A 56 1.25 -13.60 20.01
CA LEU A 56 0.45 -13.31 21.20
C LEU A 56 -0.57 -14.43 21.46
N ILE A 57 -1.27 -14.91 20.43
CA ILE A 57 -2.24 -16.01 20.56
C ILE A 57 -1.55 -17.28 21.09
N LEU A 58 -0.30 -17.55 20.73
CA LEU A 58 0.44 -18.72 21.23
C LEU A 58 0.85 -18.56 22.70
N HIS A 59 1.24 -17.35 23.13
CA HIS A 59 1.90 -17.16 24.43
C HIS A 59 0.99 -16.57 25.53
N VAL A 60 -0.10 -15.88 25.18
CA VAL A 60 -1.03 -15.29 26.17
C VAL A 60 -1.79 -16.42 26.86
N PRO A 61 -1.85 -16.48 28.20
CA PRO A 61 -2.58 -17.54 28.89
C PRO A 61 -4.07 -17.57 28.51
N ILE A 62 -4.65 -18.77 28.36
CA ILE A 62 -6.05 -18.96 27.91
C ILE A 62 -7.06 -18.15 28.75
N GLY A 63 -6.84 -18.01 30.06
CA GLY A 63 -7.72 -17.25 30.95
C GLY A 63 -7.86 -15.76 30.61
N PHE A 64 -6.96 -15.20 29.81
CA PHE A 64 -6.99 -13.81 29.35
C PHE A 64 -7.44 -13.66 27.89
N ARG A 65 -7.76 -14.76 27.20
CA ARG A 65 -8.26 -14.73 25.81
C ARG A 65 -9.79 -14.55 25.83
N ASN A 66 -10.30 -13.64 25.02
CA ASN A 66 -11.74 -13.43 24.84
C ASN A 66 -12.36 -14.32 23.75
N PHE A 67 -11.59 -15.27 23.20
CA PHE A 67 -12.00 -16.19 22.14
C PHE A 67 -11.64 -17.64 22.50
N SER A 68 -12.29 -18.60 21.84
CA SER A 68 -11.93 -20.01 21.94
C SER A 68 -11.29 -20.49 20.64
N VAL A 69 -10.15 -21.18 20.75
CA VAL A 69 -9.46 -21.82 19.59
C VAL A 69 -10.37 -22.85 18.90
N LYS A 70 -11.37 -23.38 19.60
CA LYS A 70 -12.33 -24.35 19.04
C LYS A 70 -13.39 -23.72 18.15
N ASP A 71 -13.51 -22.40 18.16
CA ASP A 71 -14.51 -21.67 17.38
C ASP A 71 -14.20 -21.80 15.88
N THR A 72 -15.02 -22.59 15.19
CA THR A 72 -14.87 -22.85 13.76
C THR A 72 -15.22 -21.66 12.89
N SER A 73 -15.82 -20.60 13.44
CA SER A 73 -16.08 -19.36 12.71
C SER A 73 -14.83 -18.48 12.56
N LEU A 74 -13.86 -18.64 13.48
CA LEU A 74 -12.61 -17.88 13.50
C LEU A 74 -11.40 -18.73 13.09
N PHE A 75 -11.43 -20.03 13.38
CA PHE A 75 -10.27 -20.90 13.21
C PHE A 75 -10.55 -22.07 12.28
N VAL A 76 -9.78 -22.13 11.19
CA VAL A 76 -9.81 -23.19 10.18
C VAL A 76 -9.13 -24.44 10.74
N LYS A 77 -9.86 -25.57 10.72
CA LYS A 77 -9.35 -26.88 11.14
C LYS A 77 -8.76 -27.62 9.96
N GLN A 78 -7.58 -28.22 10.16
CA GLN A 78 -6.97 -29.13 9.21
C GLN A 78 -7.61 -30.54 9.29
N SER A 79 -7.22 -31.41 8.36
CA SER A 79 -7.65 -32.82 8.29
C SER A 79 -7.30 -33.63 9.55
N ASN A 80 -6.27 -33.22 10.30
CA ASN A 80 -5.87 -33.80 11.58
C ASN A 80 -6.73 -33.34 12.79
N GLY A 81 -7.72 -32.47 12.57
CA GLY A 81 -8.59 -31.92 13.61
C GLY A 81 -7.98 -30.79 14.45
N ARG A 82 -6.74 -30.39 14.18
CA ARG A 82 -6.06 -29.25 14.80
C ARG A 82 -6.26 -27.98 13.98
N VAL A 83 -6.12 -26.83 14.63
CA VAL A 83 -6.26 -25.51 14.02
C VAL A 83 -4.94 -25.08 13.39
N ASN A 84 -4.97 -24.75 12.10
CA ASN A 84 -3.87 -24.01 11.48
C ASN A 84 -4.05 -22.52 11.82
N LEU A 85 -3.30 -22.02 12.79
CA LEU A 85 -3.40 -20.64 13.24
C LEU A 85 -3.08 -19.65 12.12
N LEU A 86 -2.01 -19.90 11.35
CA LEU A 86 -1.57 -19.00 10.28
C LEU A 86 -2.57 -18.97 9.13
N ALA A 87 -3.11 -20.12 8.71
CA ALA A 87 -4.14 -20.17 7.69
C ALA A 87 -5.46 -19.52 8.14
N SER A 88 -5.79 -19.61 9.44
CA SER A 88 -6.97 -18.95 9.99
C SER A 88 -6.82 -17.43 9.97
N LEU A 89 -5.67 -16.93 10.42
CA LEU A 89 -5.38 -15.50 10.42
C LEU A 89 -5.22 -14.94 9.00
N SER A 90 -4.68 -15.71 8.07
CA SER A 90 -4.56 -15.29 6.68
C SER A 90 -5.92 -15.12 6.01
N GLU A 91 -6.88 -16.00 6.31
CA GLU A 91 -8.24 -15.86 5.80
C GLU A 91 -8.98 -14.67 6.44
N ILE A 92 -8.83 -14.46 7.76
CA ILE A 92 -9.48 -13.33 8.46
C ILE A 92 -8.96 -11.98 7.97
N TYR A 93 -7.64 -11.84 7.84
CA TYR A 93 -6.99 -10.55 7.55
C TYR A 93 -6.58 -10.38 6.08
N TYR A 94 -6.93 -11.35 5.22
CA TYR A 94 -6.58 -11.36 3.80
C TYR A 94 -5.07 -11.20 3.55
N THR A 95 -4.24 -11.83 4.39
CA THR A 95 -2.78 -11.90 4.21
C THR A 95 -2.39 -13.17 3.44
N SER A 96 -1.11 -13.33 3.10
CA SER A 96 -0.57 -14.59 2.56
C SER A 96 -0.02 -15.46 3.70
N GLU A 97 -0.29 -16.76 3.69
CA GLU A 97 0.25 -17.69 4.69
C GLU A 97 1.79 -17.72 4.66
N ASP A 98 2.39 -17.68 3.47
CA ASP A 98 3.85 -17.64 3.29
C ASP A 98 4.46 -16.35 3.84
N ASP A 99 3.81 -15.21 3.60
CA ASP A 99 4.29 -13.92 4.11
C ASP A 99 4.13 -13.82 5.63
N LEU A 100 3.04 -14.36 6.18
CA LEU A 100 2.86 -14.46 7.62
C LEU A 100 3.92 -15.35 8.25
N LYS A 101 4.22 -16.50 7.66
CA LYS A 101 5.25 -17.43 8.14
C LYS A 101 6.63 -16.76 8.14
N ARG A 102 7.00 -16.12 7.03
CA ARG A 102 8.26 -15.36 6.91
C ARG A 102 8.33 -14.22 7.94
N SER A 103 7.25 -13.44 8.08
CA SER A 103 7.18 -12.34 9.03
C SER A 103 7.26 -12.82 10.48
N MET A 104 6.63 -13.94 10.79
CA MET A 104 6.69 -14.57 12.11
C MET A 104 8.11 -15.07 12.42
N GLU A 105 8.80 -15.71 11.46
CA GLU A 105 10.18 -16.15 11.62
C GLU A 105 11.13 -14.98 11.92
N VAL A 106 11.01 -13.87 11.17
CA VAL A 106 11.77 -12.65 11.40
C VAL A 106 11.47 -12.05 12.78
N THR A 107 10.19 -12.00 13.16
CA THR A 107 9.76 -11.49 14.48
C THR A 107 10.31 -12.35 15.61
N CYS A 108 10.31 -13.68 15.46
CA CYS A 108 10.93 -14.58 16.43
C CYS A 108 12.45 -14.36 16.53
N SER A 109 13.14 -14.07 15.43
CA SER A 109 14.57 -13.71 15.47
C SER A 109 14.79 -12.41 16.24
N LEU A 110 13.93 -11.39 16.07
CA LEU A 110 14.00 -10.16 16.87
C LEU A 110 13.78 -10.40 18.36
N ILE A 111 12.86 -11.29 18.73
CA ILE A 111 12.67 -11.70 20.13
C ILE A 111 13.97 -12.30 20.69
N ILE A 112 14.67 -13.14 19.92
CA ILE A 112 15.94 -13.71 20.33
C ILE A 112 17.01 -12.62 20.46
N ASP A 113 17.08 -11.71 19.51
CA ASP A 113 18.14 -10.70 19.45
C ASP A 113 17.97 -9.60 20.49
N ILE A 114 16.74 -9.11 20.71
CA ILE A 114 16.45 -8.01 21.63
C ILE A 114 16.21 -8.53 23.04
N LEU A 115 15.34 -9.54 23.21
CA LEU A 115 14.95 -10.05 24.53
C LEU A 115 15.87 -11.16 25.06
N LYS A 116 16.82 -11.65 24.24
CA LYS A 116 17.74 -12.74 24.61
C LYS A 116 17.02 -14.00 25.13
N LYS A 117 15.83 -14.27 24.58
CA LYS A 117 15.01 -15.44 24.92
C LYS A 117 15.39 -16.64 24.07
N ASN A 118 15.41 -17.83 24.69
CA ASN A 118 15.71 -19.07 24.00
C ASN A 118 14.46 -19.62 23.29
N PRO A 119 14.53 -19.93 21.99
CA PRO A 119 13.41 -20.54 21.28
C PRO A 119 13.30 -22.02 21.64
N GLY A 120 12.10 -22.45 22.04
CA GLY A 120 11.68 -23.85 22.10
C GLY A 120 10.85 -24.24 20.88
N CYS A 121 10.83 -25.54 20.57
CA CYS A 121 9.89 -26.08 19.57
C CYS A 121 8.48 -26.15 20.18
N ALA A 122 7.48 -25.56 19.52
CA ALA A 122 6.10 -25.61 20.00
C ALA A 122 5.58 -27.06 20.11
N SER A 123 6.05 -27.97 19.25
CA SER A 123 5.68 -29.40 19.29
C SER A 123 6.20 -30.16 20.53
N GLY A 124 7.25 -29.64 21.18
CA GLY A 124 7.82 -30.23 22.38
C GLY A 124 7.27 -29.67 23.71
N CYS A 125 6.52 -28.57 23.64
CA CYS A 125 6.07 -27.85 24.83
C CYS A 125 4.65 -28.31 25.22
N LYS A 126 4.46 -28.75 26.47
CA LYS A 126 3.17 -29.20 27.01
C LYS A 126 2.51 -28.06 27.78
N THR A 127 2.00 -27.07 27.06
CA THR A 127 1.24 -25.96 27.65
C THR A 127 -0.21 -26.03 27.18
N GLU A 128 -1.16 -25.76 28.09
CA GLU A 128 -2.59 -25.70 27.76
C GLU A 128 -2.86 -24.70 26.61
N ASN A 129 -2.03 -23.66 26.52
CA ASN A 129 -2.09 -22.62 25.49
C ASN A 129 -2.01 -23.13 24.04
N LEU A 130 -1.33 -24.26 23.83
CA LEU A 130 -1.11 -24.87 22.51
C LEU A 130 -2.12 -26.00 22.21
N ASP A 131 -3.00 -26.32 23.16
CA ASP A 131 -4.00 -27.36 22.96
C ASP A 131 -4.89 -27.03 21.75
N HIS A 132 -5.05 -28.03 20.88
CA HIS A 132 -5.82 -27.95 19.63
C HIS A 132 -5.20 -27.08 18.51
N ILE A 133 -4.02 -26.47 18.70
CA ILE A 133 -3.30 -25.75 17.65
C ILE A 133 -2.33 -26.72 16.95
N ASP A 134 -2.20 -26.59 15.63
CA ASP A 134 -1.12 -27.23 14.91
C ASP A 134 0.21 -26.50 15.20
N THR A 135 1.12 -27.21 15.85
CA THR A 135 2.40 -26.68 16.33
C THR A 135 3.55 -26.92 15.36
N GLU A 136 3.30 -27.56 14.21
CA GLU A 136 4.36 -27.88 13.26
C GLU A 136 5.02 -26.60 12.71
N GLY A 137 6.33 -26.50 12.86
CA GLY A 137 7.12 -25.34 12.40
C GLY A 137 6.98 -24.06 13.24
N LEU A 138 6.19 -24.07 14.33
CA LEU A 138 6.04 -22.91 15.21
C LEU A 138 7.12 -22.89 16.31
N LYS A 139 7.64 -21.68 16.59
CA LYS A 139 8.54 -21.42 17.73
C LYS A 139 7.72 -20.97 18.94
N PHE A 140 8.09 -21.48 20.11
CA PHE A 140 7.49 -21.12 21.39
C PHE A 140 8.58 -20.68 22.36
N PHE A 141 8.33 -19.60 23.09
CA PHE A 141 9.25 -19.03 24.07
C PHE A 141 8.66 -19.25 25.47
N GLU A 142 9.27 -20.14 26.23
CA GLU A 142 8.90 -20.35 27.63
C GLU A 142 9.06 -19.03 28.41
N ASP A 143 8.08 -18.77 29.27
CA ASP A 143 7.98 -17.57 30.11
C ASP A 143 7.85 -16.23 29.37
N LEU A 144 7.67 -16.17 28.05
CA LEU A 144 7.67 -14.90 27.30
C LEU A 144 6.69 -13.86 27.88
N LEU A 145 5.46 -14.29 28.17
CA LEU A 145 4.39 -13.45 28.68
C LEU A 145 4.03 -13.76 30.15
N GLU A 146 4.92 -14.43 30.89
CA GLU A 146 4.75 -14.61 32.34
C GLU A 146 5.08 -13.33 33.11
N GLN A 147 4.35 -13.03 34.17
CA GLN A 147 4.33 -11.70 34.81
C GLN A 147 5.71 -11.11 35.17
N LYS A 148 6.67 -11.94 35.63
CA LYS A 148 8.04 -11.48 35.94
C LYS A 148 8.88 -11.19 34.70
N SER A 149 8.72 -12.02 33.68
CA SER A 149 9.45 -11.93 32.41
C SER A 149 8.86 -10.84 31.49
N LEU A 150 7.53 -10.66 31.53
CA LEU A 150 6.80 -9.67 30.77
C LEU A 150 7.27 -8.25 31.12
N GLN A 151 7.34 -7.92 32.42
CA GLN A 151 7.78 -6.60 32.88
C GLN A 151 9.21 -6.29 32.42
N SER A 152 10.13 -7.25 32.57
CA SER A 152 11.51 -7.09 32.08
C SER A 152 11.57 -6.96 30.56
N SER A 153 10.72 -7.67 29.82
CA SER A 153 10.69 -7.62 28.35
C SER A 153 10.14 -6.28 27.85
N LEU A 154 9.12 -5.73 28.51
CA LEU A 154 8.59 -4.39 28.23
C LEU A 154 9.67 -3.31 28.43
N GLU A 155 10.41 -3.37 29.54
CA GLU A 155 11.50 -2.41 29.81
C GLU A 155 12.61 -2.47 28.75
N ILE A 156 12.97 -3.67 28.28
CA ILE A 156 13.98 -3.85 27.22
C ILE A 156 13.47 -3.26 25.90
N LEU A 157 12.23 -3.56 25.48
CA LEU A 157 11.66 -3.05 24.22
C LEU A 157 11.45 -1.53 24.25
N GLU A 158 11.04 -0.98 25.40
CA GLU A 158 10.90 0.47 25.55
C GLU A 158 12.23 1.20 25.45
N LYS A 159 13.27 0.61 26.03
CA LYS A 159 14.62 1.14 25.92
C LYS A 159 15.12 1.07 24.48
N ASP A 160 14.97 -0.08 23.81
CA ASP A 160 15.35 -0.27 22.41
C ASP A 160 14.69 0.79 21.49
N TYR A 161 13.39 1.03 21.65
CA TYR A 161 12.69 2.04 20.88
C TYR A 161 13.11 3.48 21.26
N SER A 162 13.36 3.76 22.55
CA SER A 162 13.80 5.10 23.00
C SER A 162 15.20 5.45 22.47
N ASP A 163 16.11 4.48 22.46
CA ASP A 163 17.47 4.65 21.94
C ASP A 163 17.43 5.01 20.45
N LEU A 164 16.49 4.43 19.69
CA LEU A 164 16.25 4.77 18.29
C LEU A 164 15.54 6.11 18.09
N LEU A 165 14.54 6.45 18.92
CA LEU A 165 13.83 7.74 18.84
C LEU A 165 14.78 8.91 19.10
N ASN A 166 15.74 8.78 20.02
CA ASN A 166 16.71 9.84 20.27
C ASN A 166 17.61 10.14 19.06
N THR A 167 17.70 9.21 18.09
CA THR A 167 18.44 9.42 16.84
C THR A 167 17.60 9.99 15.70
N LYS A 168 16.26 9.93 15.78
CA LYS A 168 15.32 10.38 14.75
C LYS A 168 14.25 11.26 15.39
N TYR A 169 14.17 12.54 15.01
CA TYR A 169 13.09 13.46 15.43
C TYR A 169 11.73 13.06 14.81
N GLU A 170 11.24 11.85 15.11
CA GLU A 170 9.93 11.32 14.72
C GLU A 170 8.94 11.41 15.91
N LEU A 171 7.65 11.30 15.60
CA LEU A 171 6.59 11.17 16.60
C LEU A 171 6.84 9.92 17.45
N ASP A 172 6.76 10.03 18.78
CA ASP A 172 6.76 8.87 19.66
C ASP A 172 5.47 8.07 19.44
N GLU A 173 5.53 6.88 18.86
CA GLU A 173 4.33 6.08 18.55
C GLU A 173 3.78 5.33 19.78
N ARG A 174 4.42 5.44 20.94
CA ARG A 174 3.93 4.82 22.18
C ARG A 174 2.67 5.50 22.72
N ILE A 175 2.36 6.73 22.31
CA ILE A 175 1.10 7.40 22.69
C ILE A 175 -0.12 6.57 22.29
N PHE A 176 -0.05 5.78 21.21
CA PHE A 176 -1.19 5.01 20.72
C PHE A 176 -1.61 3.86 21.65
N ILE A 177 -0.76 3.42 22.59
CA ILE A 177 -1.12 2.37 23.57
C ILE A 177 -1.57 2.93 24.93
N ASN A 178 -1.16 4.15 25.26
CA ASN A 178 -1.50 4.79 26.53
C ASN A 178 -2.90 5.40 26.42
N THR A 179 -3.91 4.65 26.87
CA THR A 179 -5.31 5.11 26.90
C THR A 179 -5.53 6.41 27.67
N GLU A 180 -4.66 6.74 28.63
CA GLU A 180 -4.73 7.98 29.43
C GLU A 180 -4.26 9.22 28.64
N ASP A 181 -3.38 9.06 27.65
CA ASP A 181 -2.80 10.16 26.83
C ASP A 181 -3.24 10.09 25.35
N SER A 182 -4.23 9.26 25.04
CA SER A 182 -4.81 9.15 23.71
C SER A 182 -5.47 10.47 23.32
N LEU A 183 -4.77 11.28 22.53
CA LEU A 183 -5.29 12.48 21.85
C LEU A 183 -6.51 12.20 20.93
N LEU A 184 -6.93 10.94 20.81
CA LEU A 184 -8.04 10.49 19.97
C LEU A 184 -9.32 10.17 20.74
N ASP A 185 -9.33 10.34 22.08
CA ASP A 185 -10.55 10.19 22.85
C ASP A 185 -11.41 11.47 22.70
N ALA A 186 -12.15 11.54 21.60
CA ALA A 186 -13.07 12.62 21.25
C ALA A 186 -14.28 12.75 22.20
N LYS A 187 -14.18 12.24 23.43
CA LYS A 187 -15.32 12.08 24.34
C LYS A 187 -15.40 13.06 25.51
N ASN A 188 -14.38 13.89 25.77
CA ASN A 188 -14.38 14.77 26.95
C ASN A 188 -14.02 16.25 26.69
N VAL A 189 -14.36 16.83 25.54
CA VAL A 189 -14.36 18.30 25.39
C VAL A 189 -15.75 18.85 25.75
N SER A 190 -16.09 18.75 27.04
CA SER A 190 -17.05 19.66 27.64
C SER A 190 -16.25 20.78 28.33
N GLY A 191 -16.16 21.91 27.63
CA GLY A 191 -15.86 23.25 28.18
C GLY A 191 -14.77 23.37 29.24
N GLY A 192 -13.55 23.75 28.84
CA GLY A 192 -12.54 24.18 29.80
C GLY A 192 -11.18 24.45 29.16
N THR A 193 -10.87 25.72 28.94
CA THR A 193 -9.60 26.25 28.44
C THR A 193 -8.46 26.16 29.46
N THR A 194 -7.31 25.59 29.06
CA THR A 194 -5.95 26.00 29.52
C THR A 194 -4.91 25.35 28.58
N ARG A 195 -4.50 26.00 27.48
CA ARG A 195 -3.27 26.82 27.32
C ARG A 195 -1.96 26.19 27.81
N LEU A 196 -1.06 25.89 26.86
CA LEU A 196 0.41 26.05 26.81
C LEU A 196 0.78 25.65 25.36
N PHE A 197 1.21 26.46 24.40
CA PHE A 197 2.01 27.68 24.37
C PHE A 197 1.46 28.70 23.36
N SER A 198 1.53 29.99 23.71
CA SER A 198 1.43 31.14 22.79
C SER A 198 2.75 31.25 22.00
N THR A 199 2.73 31.58 20.71
CA THR A 199 2.79 32.97 20.25
C THR A 199 1.77 33.28 19.15
N LYS A 200 0.98 34.33 19.40
CA LYS A 200 0.08 34.97 18.44
C LYS A 200 0.86 35.98 17.57
N SER A 201 0.56 36.01 16.28
CA SER A 201 0.31 37.27 15.58
C SER A 201 -0.98 37.12 14.77
N ASN A 202 -1.99 37.90 15.16
CA ASN A 202 -3.26 38.07 14.49
C ASN A 202 -3.08 38.86 13.19
N LEU A 203 -3.88 38.53 12.16
CA LEU A 203 -4.45 39.51 11.25
C LEU A 203 -5.75 38.95 10.66
N ASP A 204 -6.82 39.72 10.84
CA ASP A 204 -8.22 39.43 10.55
C ASP A 204 -8.56 39.48 9.05
N ASP A 205 -9.65 38.79 8.71
CA ASP A 205 -10.63 39.03 7.64
C ASP A 205 -10.20 39.16 6.16
N LEU A 206 -10.63 38.19 5.32
CA LEU A 206 -11.61 38.45 4.25
C LEU A 206 -12.19 37.13 3.67
N ALA A 207 -13.48 37.17 3.33
CA ALA A 207 -14.30 36.07 2.87
C ALA A 207 -13.92 35.46 1.52
N SER A 208 -14.12 34.14 1.36
CA SER A 208 -14.53 33.48 0.10
C SER A 208 -15.09 32.06 0.35
N PRO A 209 -16.03 31.58 -0.49
CA PRO A 209 -16.83 30.37 -0.25
C PRO A 209 -16.15 29.13 -0.84
N ALA A 210 -15.39 28.41 -0.03
CA ALA A 210 -14.87 27.08 -0.41
C ALA A 210 -14.75 26.21 0.85
N ARG A 211 -15.89 25.74 1.37
CA ARG A 211 -15.93 24.68 2.38
C ARG A 211 -17.05 23.69 2.07
N GLN A 212 -16.73 22.71 1.24
CA GLN A 212 -17.39 21.41 1.26
C GLN A 212 -16.36 20.31 1.01
N THR A 213 -15.43 20.11 1.95
CA THR A 213 -14.55 18.92 2.05
C THR A 213 -13.82 18.94 3.40
N ALA A 214 -14.56 19.10 4.50
CA ALA A 214 -14.01 18.92 5.84
C ALA A 214 -15.12 18.46 6.80
N SER A 215 -15.73 17.31 6.49
CA SER A 215 -16.66 16.63 7.39
C SER A 215 -16.73 15.13 7.04
N LEU A 216 -15.60 14.42 7.10
CA LEU A 216 -15.57 12.96 6.95
C LEU A 216 -14.69 12.24 8.00
N LEU A 217 -14.27 12.92 9.08
CA LEU A 217 -13.38 12.33 10.09
C LEU A 217 -13.93 12.42 11.52
N THR A 218 -15.19 12.04 11.72
CA THR A 218 -15.68 11.67 13.05
C THR A 218 -15.75 10.14 13.17
N PRO A 219 -14.85 9.50 13.95
CA PRO A 219 -14.96 8.07 14.23
C PRO A 219 -16.09 7.85 15.26
N HIS A 220 -17.24 7.33 14.81
CA HIS A 220 -18.24 6.79 15.73
C HIS A 220 -17.81 5.38 16.16
N SER A 221 -17.62 5.22 17.48
CA SER A 221 -17.21 3.98 18.13
C SER A 221 -18.37 2.97 18.19
N PRO A 222 -18.19 1.68 17.84
CA PRO A 222 -19.18 0.65 18.10
C PRO A 222 -18.80 -0.12 19.36
N LEU A 223 -19.58 0.02 20.43
CA LEU A 223 -19.56 -0.91 21.55
C LEU A 223 -21.00 -1.35 21.85
N LEU A 224 -21.29 -2.61 21.50
CA LEU A 224 -21.73 -3.70 22.38
C LEU A 224 -22.86 -4.59 21.82
N ASN A 225 -22.53 -5.87 21.82
CA ASN A 225 -23.38 -7.04 22.07
C ASN A 225 -24.47 -7.44 21.05
N GLY A 226 -24.15 -8.51 20.33
CA GLY A 226 -25.08 -9.64 20.14
C GLY A 226 -26.24 -9.42 19.19
N SER A 227 -25.97 -9.54 17.88
CA SER A 227 -26.86 -10.24 16.92
C SER A 227 -26.19 -10.25 15.55
N LEU A 228 -26.00 -11.44 14.98
CA LEU A 228 -25.60 -11.67 13.61
C LEU A 228 -26.76 -11.27 12.67
N ASN A 229 -26.84 -9.99 12.29
CA ASN A 229 -27.32 -9.51 10.99
C ASN A 229 -27.40 -7.98 11.01
N CYS A 230 -26.45 -7.31 10.35
CA CYS A 230 -26.60 -5.90 10.01
C CYS A 230 -25.92 -5.59 8.66
N ASN A 231 -26.74 -5.54 7.61
CA ASN A 231 -26.42 -4.92 6.32
C ASN A 231 -26.32 -3.38 6.44
N SER A 232 -25.67 -2.85 7.47
CA SER A 232 -25.15 -1.48 7.45
C SER A 232 -23.73 -1.56 6.91
N LYS A 233 -23.52 -1.14 5.66
CA LYS A 233 -22.19 -1.08 5.03
C LYS A 233 -21.31 -0.11 5.83
N ILE A 234 -20.68 -0.60 6.89
CA ILE A 234 -19.58 0.07 7.57
C ILE A 234 -18.54 0.36 6.49
N ALA A 235 -18.14 1.63 6.36
CA ALA A 235 -17.12 1.99 5.41
C ALA A 235 -15.85 1.17 5.72
N PRO A 236 -15.23 0.50 4.73
CA PRO A 236 -14.06 -0.32 4.99
C PRO A 236 -12.94 0.54 5.55
N THR A 237 -12.22 0.00 6.54
CA THR A 237 -11.05 0.69 7.12
C THR A 237 -9.93 0.80 6.07
N PRO A 238 -8.94 1.69 6.24
CA PRO A 238 -7.78 1.76 5.34
C PRO A 238 -7.04 0.42 5.23
N VAL A 239 -6.88 -0.30 6.35
CA VAL A 239 -6.25 -1.64 6.38
C VAL A 239 -7.09 -2.63 5.58
N SER A 240 -8.40 -2.73 5.87
CA SER A 240 -9.29 -3.65 5.13
C SER A 240 -9.29 -3.37 3.62
N THR A 241 -9.28 -2.10 3.24
CA THR A 241 -9.19 -1.68 1.84
C THR A 241 -7.87 -2.13 1.21
N ALA A 242 -6.74 -1.84 1.84
CA ALA A 242 -5.41 -2.21 1.32
C ALA A 242 -5.23 -3.72 1.24
N MET A 243 -5.66 -4.48 2.25
CA MET A 243 -5.56 -5.93 2.25
C MET A 243 -6.46 -6.57 1.20
N THR A 244 -7.66 -6.01 0.95
CA THR A 244 -8.54 -6.48 -0.13
C THR A 244 -7.89 -6.28 -1.50
N THR A 245 -7.30 -5.12 -1.75
CA THR A 245 -6.64 -4.84 -3.03
C THR A 245 -5.35 -5.64 -3.21
N ALA A 246 -4.60 -5.88 -2.13
CA ALA A 246 -3.42 -6.74 -2.14
C ALA A 246 -3.77 -8.22 -2.37
N LYS A 247 -4.86 -8.72 -1.77
CA LYS A 247 -5.37 -10.07 -2.01
C LYS A 247 -5.72 -10.26 -3.48
N TRP A 248 -6.43 -9.31 -4.09
CA TRP A 248 -6.72 -9.36 -5.53
C TRP A 248 -5.46 -9.47 -6.38
N LEU A 249 -4.44 -8.65 -6.11
CA LEU A 249 -3.18 -8.70 -6.84
C LEU A 249 -2.51 -10.08 -6.71
N ARG A 250 -2.42 -10.62 -5.49
CA ARG A 250 -1.83 -11.94 -5.22
C ARG A 250 -2.58 -13.10 -5.85
N ASP A 251 -3.91 -13.04 -5.86
CA ASP A 251 -4.75 -14.17 -6.30
C ASP A 251 -4.94 -14.17 -7.82
N PHE A 252 -5.08 -12.99 -8.44
CA PHE A 252 -5.45 -12.88 -9.86
C PHE A 252 -4.30 -12.44 -10.77
N ILE A 253 -3.28 -11.75 -10.26
CA ILE A 253 -2.22 -11.16 -11.09
C ILE A 253 -0.87 -11.83 -10.87
N SER A 254 -0.44 -12.02 -9.62
CA SER A 254 0.84 -12.64 -9.29
C SER A 254 1.07 -14.04 -9.91
N PRO A 255 0.06 -14.94 -10.02
CA PRO A 255 0.23 -16.27 -10.60
C PRO A 255 0.39 -16.27 -12.12
N LEU A 256 0.12 -15.13 -12.78
CA LEU A 256 0.19 -15.01 -14.23
C LEU A 256 1.65 -15.00 -14.72
N ARG A 257 1.83 -15.33 -16.00
CA ARG A 257 3.12 -15.23 -16.68
C ARG A 257 3.42 -13.78 -17.05
N SER A 258 4.69 -13.39 -16.98
CA SER A 258 5.17 -12.07 -17.43
C SER A 258 5.44 -12.03 -18.95
N GLU A 259 4.85 -12.95 -19.70
CA GLU A 259 4.99 -13.10 -21.14
C GLU A 259 3.60 -13.20 -21.77
N PRO A 260 3.46 -12.87 -23.07
CA PRO A 260 2.22 -13.07 -23.79
C PRO A 260 1.74 -14.53 -23.66
N SER A 261 0.45 -14.71 -23.35
CA SER A 261 -0.15 -16.05 -23.41
C SER A 261 -0.18 -16.59 -24.84
N ALA A 262 -0.22 -17.91 -25.04
CA ALA A 262 -0.28 -18.51 -26.38
C ALA A 262 -1.43 -17.97 -27.26
N GLU A 263 -2.58 -17.63 -26.66
CA GLU A 263 -3.70 -16.99 -27.37
C GLU A 263 -3.37 -15.56 -27.80
N LEU A 264 -2.68 -14.80 -26.95
CA LEU A 264 -2.24 -13.44 -27.27
C LEU A 264 -1.14 -13.48 -28.35
N GLU A 265 -0.20 -14.41 -28.26
CA GLU A 265 0.80 -14.64 -29.32
C GLU A 265 0.14 -14.96 -30.66
N HIS A 266 -0.92 -15.76 -30.66
CA HIS A 266 -1.68 -16.03 -31.87
C HIS A 266 -2.27 -14.74 -32.49
N PHE A 267 -2.82 -13.82 -31.69
CA PHE A 267 -3.30 -12.53 -32.20
C PHE A 267 -2.17 -11.64 -32.73
N LEU A 268 -1.02 -11.61 -32.03
CA LEU A 268 0.14 -10.81 -32.42
C LEU A 268 0.80 -11.30 -33.72
N THR A 269 0.87 -12.63 -33.91
CA THR A 269 1.40 -13.26 -35.12
C THR A 269 0.43 -13.24 -36.30
N SER A 270 -0.88 -13.17 -36.03
CA SER A 270 -1.93 -13.04 -37.05
C SER A 270 -2.05 -11.64 -37.65
N CYS A 271 -1.29 -10.67 -37.15
CA CYS A 271 -1.18 -9.34 -37.74
C CYS A 271 -0.45 -9.40 -39.10
N TYR A 272 -0.52 -8.32 -39.90
CA TYR A 272 0.15 -8.28 -41.22
C TYR A 272 1.64 -8.65 -41.16
N HIS A 273 2.29 -8.29 -40.05
CA HIS A 273 3.62 -8.72 -39.65
C HIS A 273 3.57 -9.18 -38.20
N ASP A 274 4.47 -10.08 -37.81
CA ASP A 274 4.61 -10.46 -36.41
C ASP A 274 5.12 -9.26 -35.60
N ILE A 275 4.26 -8.76 -34.71
CA ILE A 275 4.53 -7.62 -33.83
C ILE A 275 4.84 -8.04 -32.40
N THR A 276 5.00 -9.35 -32.13
CA THR A 276 5.23 -9.88 -30.77
C THR A 276 6.46 -9.28 -30.12
N SER A 277 7.56 -9.20 -30.86
CA SER A 277 8.82 -8.59 -30.39
C SER A 277 8.66 -7.09 -30.14
N THR A 278 7.97 -6.37 -31.04
CA THR A 278 7.71 -4.94 -30.92
C THR A 278 6.86 -4.60 -29.69
N VAL A 279 5.79 -5.36 -29.45
CA VAL A 279 4.92 -5.18 -28.29
C VAL A 279 5.66 -5.49 -26.99
N THR A 280 6.43 -6.57 -26.98
CA THR A 280 7.24 -6.96 -25.81
C THR A 280 8.32 -5.94 -25.49
N GLN A 281 9.05 -5.45 -26.51
CA GLN A 281 10.06 -4.40 -26.35
C GLN A 281 9.45 -3.11 -25.80
N ARG A 282 8.32 -2.68 -26.37
CA ARG A 282 7.59 -1.49 -25.93
C ARG A 282 7.16 -1.61 -24.47
N ALA A 283 6.57 -2.73 -24.07
CA ALA A 283 6.14 -2.97 -22.70
C ALA A 283 7.32 -2.88 -21.71
N ASN A 284 8.46 -3.47 -22.06
CA ASN A 284 9.66 -3.41 -21.23
C ASN A 284 10.24 -2.00 -21.10
N ILE A 285 10.34 -1.24 -22.20
CA ILE A 285 10.88 0.13 -22.17
C ILE A 285 10.00 1.05 -21.32
N ILE A 286 8.68 0.99 -21.51
CA ILE A 286 7.74 1.87 -20.79
C ILE A 286 7.66 1.50 -19.31
N LEU A 287 7.65 0.21 -18.95
CA LEU A 287 7.62 -0.15 -17.55
C LEU A 287 8.97 0.05 -16.85
N GLU A 288 10.11 -0.06 -17.57
CA GLU A 288 11.41 0.37 -17.04
C GLU A 288 11.43 1.89 -16.79
N ALA A 289 10.72 2.66 -17.61
CA ALA A 289 10.58 4.10 -17.41
C ALA A 289 9.83 4.47 -16.13
N ILE A 290 8.77 3.71 -15.83
CA ILE A 290 7.92 3.92 -14.65
C ILE A 290 8.59 3.34 -13.40
N PHE A 291 9.23 2.17 -13.54
CA PHE A 291 9.89 1.42 -12.47
C PHE A 291 11.35 1.12 -12.85
N PRO A 292 12.28 2.07 -12.65
CA PRO A 292 13.69 1.86 -12.94
C PRO A 292 14.25 0.70 -12.12
N SER A 293 14.61 -0.39 -12.79
CA SER A 293 15.07 -1.65 -12.17
C SER A 293 16.54 -1.96 -12.50
N SER A 294 17.14 -1.18 -13.40
CA SER A 294 18.54 -1.29 -13.77
C SER A 294 19.30 -0.01 -13.44
N SER A 295 20.43 -0.13 -12.74
CA SER A 295 21.40 0.95 -12.57
C SER A 295 22.21 1.11 -13.87
N PHE A 296 21.55 1.57 -14.93
CA PHE A 296 22.23 1.81 -16.19
C PHE A 296 23.08 3.08 -16.10
N GLY A 297 24.30 2.96 -15.57
CA GLY A 297 25.37 3.93 -15.85
C GLY A 297 26.13 4.59 -14.70
N GLU A 298 25.98 4.21 -13.42
CA GLU A 298 26.78 4.85 -12.36
C GLU A 298 28.06 4.06 -12.04
N ARG A 299 29.06 4.23 -12.91
CA ARG A 299 30.43 3.82 -12.64
C ARG A 299 31.04 4.81 -11.64
N SER A 300 30.93 4.48 -10.35
CA SER A 300 31.80 4.88 -9.23
C SER A 300 32.03 6.39 -9.00
N ILE A 301 31.63 6.90 -7.83
CA ILE A 301 32.53 7.44 -6.78
C ILE A 301 31.74 7.64 -5.48
N SER A 302 32.39 7.26 -4.38
CA SER A 302 32.14 7.58 -2.97
C SER A 302 31.29 6.62 -2.15
N GLY A 303 31.93 6.07 -1.11
CA GLY A 303 31.36 5.11 -0.20
C GLY A 303 30.55 5.72 0.95
N SER A 304 30.03 4.79 1.76
CA SER A 304 29.20 4.94 2.96
C SER A 304 27.68 4.83 2.71
N LEU A 305 27.07 3.85 3.38
CA LEU A 305 25.64 3.65 3.69
C LEU A 305 24.58 3.60 2.57
N GLN A 306 24.85 4.08 1.37
CA GLN A 306 23.85 4.18 0.29
C GLN A 306 23.64 2.87 -0.48
N SER A 307 24.53 1.88 -0.33
CA SER A 307 24.49 0.65 -1.13
C SER A 307 23.36 -0.31 -0.78
N VAL A 308 22.83 -0.29 0.46
CA VAL A 308 21.76 -1.21 0.90
C VAL A 308 20.37 -0.68 0.52
N SER A 309 20.14 0.64 0.65
CA SER A 309 18.91 1.30 0.18
C SER A 309 18.69 1.08 -1.31
N MET A 310 19.75 1.24 -2.12
CA MET A 310 19.69 1.08 -3.57
C MET A 310 19.30 -0.35 -3.99
N THR A 311 19.69 -1.39 -3.25
CA THR A 311 19.35 -2.78 -3.60
C THR A 311 17.88 -3.13 -3.31
N GLU A 312 17.29 -2.57 -2.26
CA GLU A 312 15.88 -2.78 -1.93
C GLU A 312 14.95 -2.01 -2.87
N ASP A 313 15.32 -0.78 -3.23
CA ASP A 313 14.57 0.04 -4.19
C ASP A 313 14.50 -0.63 -5.58
N VAL A 314 15.60 -1.26 -6.00
CA VAL A 314 15.66 -2.03 -7.25
C VAL A 314 14.79 -3.29 -7.18
N ALA A 315 14.83 -4.04 -6.07
CA ALA A 315 14.00 -5.22 -5.89
C ALA A 315 12.51 -4.86 -5.89
N TRP A 316 12.15 -3.77 -5.21
CA TRP A 316 10.79 -3.21 -5.23
C TRP A 316 10.36 -2.83 -6.65
N ALA A 317 11.18 -2.06 -7.37
CA ALA A 317 10.87 -1.62 -8.73
C ALA A 317 10.67 -2.80 -9.68
N GLN A 318 11.53 -3.81 -9.59
CA GLN A 318 11.42 -5.03 -10.38
C GLN A 318 10.13 -5.80 -10.10
N GLU A 319 9.72 -5.89 -8.83
CA GLU A 319 8.48 -6.58 -8.46
C GLU A 319 7.25 -5.84 -9.00
N ARG A 320 7.18 -4.51 -8.84
CA ARG A 320 6.07 -3.68 -9.36
C ARG A 320 6.01 -3.70 -10.89
N LYS A 321 7.16 -3.64 -11.55
CA LYS A 321 7.30 -3.78 -13.00
C LYS A 321 6.70 -5.11 -13.48
N MET A 322 7.01 -6.20 -12.80
CA MET A 322 6.52 -7.53 -13.17
C MET A 322 5.01 -7.68 -12.96
N GLU A 323 4.47 -7.16 -11.87
CA GLU A 323 3.02 -7.13 -11.62
C GLU A 323 2.27 -6.32 -12.70
N ALA A 324 2.80 -5.13 -13.05
CA ALA A 324 2.21 -4.28 -14.08
C ALA A 324 2.26 -4.94 -15.47
N LEU A 325 3.36 -5.63 -15.79
CA LEU A 325 3.53 -6.36 -17.05
C LEU A 325 2.53 -7.52 -17.17
N LYS A 326 2.34 -8.29 -16.09
CA LYS A 326 1.35 -9.39 -16.03
C LYS A 326 -0.07 -8.88 -16.24
N LEU A 327 -0.45 -7.82 -15.53
CA LEU A 327 -1.76 -7.19 -15.66
C LEU A 327 -1.99 -6.66 -17.08
N TYR A 328 -0.99 -5.99 -17.66
CA TYR A 328 -1.05 -5.49 -19.03
C TYR A 328 -1.34 -6.60 -20.05
N TYR A 329 -0.59 -7.71 -20.00
CA TYR A 329 -0.83 -8.82 -20.95
C TYR A 329 -2.18 -9.49 -20.76
N LYS A 330 -2.66 -9.59 -19.51
CA LYS A 330 -4.00 -10.10 -19.22
C LYS A 330 -5.07 -9.21 -19.85
N VAL A 331 -5.06 -7.91 -19.56
CA VAL A 331 -6.09 -6.99 -20.08
C VAL A 331 -6.00 -6.88 -21.60
N LEU A 332 -4.80 -6.86 -22.17
CA LEU A 332 -4.60 -6.85 -23.62
C LEU A 332 -5.23 -8.09 -24.29
N ARG A 333 -5.05 -9.28 -23.69
CA ARG A 333 -5.68 -10.52 -24.17
C ARG A 333 -7.20 -10.41 -24.15
N GLU A 334 -7.79 -9.95 -23.06
CA GLU A 334 -9.25 -9.82 -22.93
C GLU A 334 -9.82 -8.82 -23.95
N ILE A 335 -9.12 -7.71 -24.19
CA ILE A 335 -9.47 -6.75 -25.26
C ILE A 335 -9.42 -7.44 -26.64
N CYS A 336 -8.36 -8.20 -26.95
CA CYS A 336 -8.25 -8.91 -28.22
C CYS A 336 -9.37 -9.93 -28.43
N LEU A 337 -9.69 -10.69 -27.38
CA LEU A 337 -10.78 -11.68 -27.42
C LEU A 337 -12.13 -11.02 -27.69
N ALA A 338 -12.40 -9.88 -27.06
CA ALA A 338 -13.64 -9.15 -27.27
C ALA A 338 -13.70 -8.51 -28.67
N GLU A 339 -12.61 -7.89 -29.12
CA GLU A 339 -12.56 -7.21 -30.41
C GLU A 339 -12.63 -8.21 -31.58
N SER A 340 -11.99 -9.37 -31.47
CA SER A 340 -12.09 -10.46 -32.45
C SER A 340 -13.53 -10.97 -32.63
N ARG A 341 -14.29 -11.05 -31.53
CA ARG A 341 -15.72 -11.41 -31.58
C ARG A 341 -16.57 -10.33 -32.25
N PHE A 342 -16.20 -9.06 -32.11
CA PHE A 342 -16.95 -7.95 -32.68
C PHE A 342 -16.68 -7.78 -34.18
N LEU A 343 -15.41 -7.86 -34.59
CA LEU A 343 -15.00 -7.59 -35.97
C LEU A 343 -15.24 -8.75 -36.95
N ASN A 344 -15.62 -9.95 -36.47
CA ASN A 344 -15.74 -11.19 -37.27
C ASN A 344 -14.48 -11.52 -38.11
N HIS A 345 -13.37 -10.85 -37.84
CA HIS A 345 -12.08 -10.99 -38.51
C HIS A 345 -11.00 -11.03 -37.43
N ASN A 346 -10.03 -11.95 -37.60
CA ASN A 346 -8.95 -12.14 -36.63
C ASN A 346 -7.83 -11.10 -36.76
N ASN A 347 -7.91 -10.19 -37.73
CA ASN A 347 -6.86 -9.21 -37.99
C ASN A 347 -7.07 -7.95 -37.15
N LEU A 348 -6.37 -7.86 -36.03
CA LEU A 348 -6.38 -6.73 -35.10
C LEU A 348 -5.20 -5.76 -35.33
N THR A 349 -4.60 -5.75 -36.52
CA THR A 349 -3.34 -5.02 -36.76
C THR A 349 -3.45 -3.53 -36.47
N SER A 350 -4.59 -2.88 -36.77
CA SER A 350 -4.79 -1.45 -36.52
C SER A 350 -4.78 -1.11 -35.01
N LEU A 351 -5.33 -2.00 -34.18
CA LEU A 351 -5.35 -1.86 -32.73
C LEU A 351 -3.97 -2.18 -32.13
N LEU A 352 -3.38 -3.33 -32.49
CA LEU A 352 -2.15 -3.84 -31.88
C LEU A 352 -0.87 -3.16 -32.40
N SER A 353 -0.93 -2.49 -33.56
CA SER A 353 0.19 -1.64 -34.01
C SER A 353 0.19 -0.26 -33.34
N ASN A 354 -0.90 0.12 -32.66
CA ASN A 354 -1.06 1.46 -32.11
C ASN A 354 -0.23 1.64 -30.82
N GLU A 355 0.92 2.29 -30.94
CA GLU A 355 1.81 2.53 -29.81
C GLU A 355 1.16 3.31 -28.65
N ARG A 356 0.35 4.33 -28.95
CA ARG A 356 -0.33 5.14 -27.93
C ARG A 356 -1.29 4.28 -27.10
N PHE A 357 -2.02 3.38 -27.75
CA PHE A 357 -2.91 2.43 -27.07
C PHE A 357 -2.14 1.57 -26.05
N HIS A 358 -1.02 0.98 -26.46
CA HIS A 358 -0.19 0.18 -25.57
C HIS A 358 0.38 0.97 -24.40
N ARG A 359 0.89 2.19 -24.64
CA ARG A 359 1.38 3.07 -23.57
C ARG A 359 0.28 3.39 -22.56
N CYS A 360 -0.94 3.68 -23.02
CA CYS A 360 -2.08 3.97 -22.12
C CYS A 360 -2.42 2.74 -21.26
N LEU A 361 -2.44 1.56 -21.86
CA LEU A 361 -2.75 0.32 -21.15
C LEU A 361 -1.67 -0.03 -20.11
N LEU A 362 -0.39 0.20 -20.44
CA LEU A 362 0.74 0.02 -19.52
C LEU A 362 0.70 1.03 -18.37
N ALA A 363 0.42 2.31 -18.66
CA ALA A 363 0.27 3.35 -17.64
C ALA A 363 -0.87 3.02 -16.68
N CYS A 364 -2.02 2.57 -17.20
CA CYS A 364 -3.15 2.14 -16.38
C CYS A 364 -2.81 0.93 -15.50
N SER A 365 -2.09 -0.05 -16.07
CA SER A 365 -1.65 -1.23 -15.33
C SER A 365 -0.69 -0.87 -14.19
N ALA A 366 0.27 0.02 -14.45
CA ALA A 366 1.21 0.51 -13.45
C ALA A 366 0.54 1.33 -12.34
N GLU A 367 -0.36 2.24 -12.71
CA GLU A 367 -1.16 3.04 -11.76
C GLU A 367 -1.97 2.14 -10.82
N LEU A 368 -2.58 1.09 -11.36
CA LEU A 368 -3.37 0.17 -10.56
C LEU A 368 -2.49 -0.63 -9.58
N VAL A 369 -1.33 -1.11 -10.04
CA VAL A 369 -0.36 -1.80 -9.18
C VAL A 369 0.10 -0.86 -8.05
N LEU A 370 0.43 0.40 -8.33
CA LEU A 370 0.78 1.38 -7.30
C LEU A 370 -0.37 1.62 -6.31
N ALA A 371 -1.61 1.74 -6.81
CA ALA A 371 -2.79 1.94 -5.98
C ALA A 371 -3.10 0.76 -5.05
N THR A 372 -2.81 -0.48 -5.47
CA THR A 372 -2.98 -1.69 -4.62
C THR A 372 -2.00 -1.71 -3.46
N HIS A 373 -0.75 -1.32 -3.70
CA HIS A 373 0.30 -1.27 -2.68
C HIS A 373 0.24 -0.01 -1.82
N LYS A 374 -0.64 0.96 -2.10
CA LYS A 374 -0.69 2.25 -1.36
C LYS A 374 0.69 2.91 -1.24
N THR A 375 1.51 2.73 -2.27
CA THR A 375 2.89 3.22 -2.28
C THR A 375 2.88 4.74 -2.41
N VAL A 376 3.47 5.45 -1.44
CA VAL A 376 3.58 6.92 -1.47
C VAL A 376 4.70 7.40 -2.40
N ILE A 377 5.57 6.49 -2.85
CA ILE A 377 6.78 6.80 -3.63
C ILE A 377 6.44 7.36 -5.02
N LEU A 378 5.40 6.83 -5.68
CA LEU A 378 5.01 7.27 -7.02
C LEU A 378 3.51 7.59 -7.04
N MET A 379 3.21 8.88 -7.03
CA MET A 379 1.84 9.40 -7.08
C MET A 379 1.53 9.92 -8.48
N PHE A 380 0.30 9.70 -8.94
CA PHE A 380 -0.18 10.30 -10.18
C PHE A 380 -0.10 11.84 -10.10
N PRO A 381 0.50 12.53 -11.09
CA PRO A 381 0.68 12.12 -12.50
C PRO A 381 2.03 11.52 -12.89
N ALA A 382 2.94 11.24 -11.95
CA ALA A 382 4.30 10.82 -12.29
C ALA A 382 4.36 9.58 -13.22
N VAL A 383 3.40 8.65 -13.10
CA VAL A 383 3.27 7.49 -14.01
C VAL A 383 3.01 7.94 -15.46
N LEU A 384 2.15 8.95 -15.64
CA LEU A 384 1.78 9.47 -16.95
C LEU A 384 2.98 10.13 -17.63
N ASP A 385 3.71 10.97 -16.91
CA ASP A 385 4.85 11.73 -17.44
C ASP A 385 5.94 10.79 -18.00
N ARG A 386 6.21 9.68 -17.32
CA ARG A 386 7.20 8.66 -17.74
C ARG A 386 6.82 7.93 -19.02
N THR A 387 5.54 7.93 -19.40
CA THR A 387 5.08 7.29 -20.64
C THR A 387 5.05 8.24 -21.85
N GLY A 388 5.24 9.54 -21.62
CA GLY A 388 5.10 10.57 -22.66
C GLY A 388 3.66 10.69 -23.18
N LEU A 389 2.67 10.36 -22.35
CA LEU A 389 1.25 10.50 -22.65
C LEU A 389 0.68 11.76 -22.03
N THR A 390 -0.42 12.26 -22.59
CA THR A 390 -1.20 13.34 -21.97
C THR A 390 -2.36 12.77 -21.16
N ALA A 391 -2.93 13.58 -20.26
CA ALA A 391 -4.09 13.20 -19.46
C ALA A 391 -5.30 12.80 -20.32
N PHE A 392 -5.48 13.46 -21.47
CA PHE A 392 -6.54 13.15 -22.42
C PHE A 392 -6.34 11.80 -23.12
N ASP A 393 -5.09 11.36 -23.34
CA ASP A 393 -4.84 10.03 -23.91
C ASP A 393 -5.22 8.93 -22.92
N MET A 394 -4.83 9.12 -21.65
CA MET A 394 -5.09 8.15 -20.58
C MET A 394 -6.58 8.04 -20.24
N SER A 395 -7.34 9.14 -20.21
CA SER A 395 -8.77 9.08 -19.89
C SER A 395 -9.56 8.17 -20.84
N ARG A 396 -9.13 8.05 -22.10
CA ARG A 396 -9.78 7.22 -23.11
C ARG A 396 -9.66 5.72 -22.88
N VAL A 397 -8.70 5.26 -22.07
CA VAL A 397 -8.48 3.81 -21.83
C VAL A 397 -9.16 3.32 -20.55
N ILE A 398 -9.46 4.21 -19.59
CA ILE A 398 -9.91 3.82 -18.24
C ILE A 398 -11.20 2.99 -18.28
N GLU A 399 -12.23 3.46 -18.99
CA GLU A 399 -13.49 2.72 -19.12
C GLU A 399 -13.26 1.33 -19.74
N THR A 400 -12.44 1.26 -20.78
CA THR A 400 -12.08 0.02 -21.46
C THR A 400 -11.35 -0.93 -20.51
N PHE A 401 -10.45 -0.41 -19.68
CA PHE A 401 -9.71 -1.19 -18.69
C PHE A 401 -10.64 -1.79 -17.64
N ILE A 402 -11.54 -0.97 -17.06
CA ILE A 402 -12.52 -1.42 -16.06
C ILE A 402 -13.44 -2.49 -16.63
N ARG A 403 -13.81 -2.36 -17.91
CA ARG A 403 -14.67 -3.31 -18.62
C ARG A 403 -14.01 -4.67 -18.79
N TYR A 404 -12.72 -4.72 -19.12
CA TYR A 404 -12.03 -5.96 -19.48
C TYR A 404 -11.22 -6.61 -18.34
N GLU A 405 -11.07 -5.94 -17.19
CA GLU A 405 -10.61 -6.57 -15.95
C GLU A 405 -11.79 -6.74 -14.96
N GLU A 406 -12.63 -7.74 -15.21
CA GLU A 406 -13.87 -7.93 -14.45
C GLU A 406 -13.63 -8.21 -12.95
N THR A 407 -12.46 -8.78 -12.61
CA THR A 407 -12.09 -9.20 -11.25
C THR A 407 -11.70 -8.05 -10.33
N LEU A 408 -11.66 -6.80 -10.83
CA LEU A 408 -11.29 -5.62 -10.04
C LEU A 408 -12.16 -5.49 -8.77
N PRO A 409 -11.53 -5.35 -7.58
CA PRO A 409 -12.22 -4.94 -6.37
C PRO A 409 -12.91 -3.59 -6.55
N ARG A 410 -14.00 -3.38 -5.81
CA ARG A 410 -14.78 -2.13 -5.83
C ARG A 410 -13.90 -0.91 -5.56
N GLU A 411 -12.93 -1.05 -4.68
CA GLU A 411 -12.03 0.02 -4.26
C GLU A 411 -11.12 0.47 -5.40
N LEU A 412 -10.66 -0.47 -6.24
CA LEU A 412 -9.87 -0.18 -7.44
C LEU A 412 -10.72 0.39 -8.57
N LYS A 413 -11.95 -0.12 -8.77
CA LYS A 413 -12.90 0.49 -9.72
C LYS A 413 -13.18 1.95 -9.36
N ARG A 414 -13.40 2.22 -8.06
CA ARG A 414 -13.60 3.59 -7.56
C ARG A 414 -12.34 4.45 -7.74
N HIS A 415 -11.15 3.89 -7.52
CA HIS A 415 -9.88 4.60 -7.78
C HIS A 415 -9.77 5.04 -9.23
N LEU A 416 -10.02 4.12 -10.18
CA LEU A 416 -9.97 4.42 -11.61
C LEU A 416 -11.04 5.44 -12.05
N ASN A 417 -12.27 5.33 -11.54
CA ASN A 417 -13.31 6.34 -11.83
C ASN A 417 -12.93 7.72 -11.28
N SER A 418 -12.42 7.79 -10.06
CA SER A 418 -11.96 9.06 -9.48
C SER A 418 -10.75 9.63 -10.22
N LEU A 419 -9.87 8.76 -10.73
CA LEU A 419 -8.78 9.17 -11.61
C LEU A 419 -9.33 9.74 -12.91
N GLU A 420 -10.26 9.07 -13.56
CA GLU A 420 -10.91 9.53 -14.80
C GLU A 420 -11.59 10.90 -14.60
N GLU A 421 -12.36 11.06 -13.51
CA GLU A 421 -12.97 12.34 -13.14
C GLU A 421 -11.91 13.45 -13.03
N ARG A 422 -10.81 13.20 -12.29
CA ARG A 422 -9.73 14.17 -12.12
C ARG A 422 -9.05 14.53 -13.45
N LEU A 423 -8.85 13.56 -14.33
CA LEU A 423 -8.30 13.79 -15.67
C LEU A 423 -9.23 14.68 -16.49
N LEU A 424 -10.53 14.38 -16.49
CA LEU A 424 -11.52 15.06 -17.33
C LEU A 424 -11.97 16.42 -16.77
N GLU A 425 -11.90 16.64 -15.46
CA GLU A 425 -12.31 17.92 -14.85
C GLU A 425 -11.21 18.99 -14.94
N SER A 426 -9.93 18.59 -15.04
CA SER A 426 -8.79 19.52 -14.99
C SER A 426 -7.70 19.21 -16.01
N MET A 427 -6.97 18.10 -15.84
CA MET A 427 -5.69 17.86 -16.53
C MET A 427 -5.80 17.74 -18.04
N ALA A 428 -6.92 17.21 -18.56
CA ALA A 428 -7.17 17.12 -19.99
C ALA A 428 -7.34 18.48 -20.69
N TRP A 429 -7.57 19.56 -19.91
CA TRP A 429 -7.73 20.93 -20.42
C TRP A 429 -6.44 21.76 -20.33
N GLU A 430 -5.40 21.24 -19.68
CA GLU A 430 -4.13 21.95 -19.51
C GLU A 430 -3.41 22.15 -20.85
N ARG A 431 -2.55 23.18 -20.89
CA ARG A 431 -1.65 23.44 -22.03
C ARG A 431 -0.79 22.20 -22.25
N GLY A 432 -0.66 21.77 -23.50
CA GLY A 432 0.07 20.53 -23.81
C GLY A 432 -0.82 19.29 -23.87
N SER A 433 -2.15 19.42 -23.77
CA SER A 433 -3.07 18.28 -23.91
C SER A 433 -3.28 17.85 -25.37
N SER A 434 -3.36 16.54 -25.61
CA SER A 434 -3.68 15.99 -26.94
C SER A 434 -5.15 16.24 -27.35
N LEU A 435 -6.00 16.72 -26.43
CA LEU A 435 -7.34 17.22 -26.70
C LEU A 435 -7.33 18.28 -27.81
N TYR A 436 -6.40 19.22 -27.76
CA TYR A 436 -6.33 20.32 -28.72
C TYR A 436 -6.01 19.84 -30.14
N ASN A 437 -5.20 18.79 -30.28
CA ASN A 437 -4.99 18.14 -31.58
C ASN A 437 -6.31 17.57 -32.13
N SER A 438 -7.09 16.91 -31.27
CA SER A 438 -8.40 16.35 -31.65
C SER A 438 -9.42 17.44 -32.01
N LEU A 439 -9.38 18.58 -31.30
CA LEU A 439 -10.22 19.74 -31.60
C LEU A 439 -9.89 20.37 -32.95
N ILE A 440 -8.61 20.46 -33.34
CA ILE A 440 -8.21 20.94 -34.67
C ILE A 440 -8.77 20.02 -35.76
N VAL A 441 -8.67 18.69 -35.57
CA VAL A 441 -9.20 17.73 -36.54
C VAL A 441 -10.72 17.87 -36.67
N ALA A 442 -11.44 18.04 -35.55
CA ALA A 442 -12.89 18.19 -35.56
C ALA A 442 -13.36 19.57 -36.06
N ARG A 443 -12.60 20.64 -35.78
CA ARG A 443 -12.90 22.03 -36.12
C ARG A 443 -11.62 22.77 -36.55
N PRO A 444 -11.22 22.66 -37.83
CA PRO A 444 -9.97 23.24 -38.33
C PRO A 444 -9.86 24.76 -38.16
N ALA A 445 -11.00 25.48 -38.09
CA ALA A 445 -11.03 26.93 -37.86
C ALA A 445 -10.40 27.36 -36.52
N LEU A 446 -10.37 26.48 -35.52
CA LEU A 446 -9.78 26.77 -34.21
C LEU A 446 -8.25 26.66 -34.21
N ALA A 447 -7.63 26.14 -35.28
CA ALA A 447 -6.20 25.88 -35.32
C ALA A 447 -5.35 27.13 -35.11
N ALA A 448 -5.73 28.26 -35.71
CA ALA A 448 -4.98 29.51 -35.57
C ALA A 448 -4.95 30.00 -34.11
N GLU A 449 -6.09 29.94 -33.43
CA GLU A 449 -6.22 30.33 -32.02
C GLU A 449 -5.45 29.36 -31.11
N ILE A 450 -5.65 28.06 -31.28
CA ILE A 450 -4.96 27.00 -30.51
C ILE A 450 -3.44 27.13 -30.63
N ASN A 451 -2.92 27.39 -31.84
CA ASN A 451 -1.50 27.62 -32.07
C ASN A 451 -1.01 28.93 -31.43
N SER A 452 -1.76 30.02 -31.58
CA SER A 452 -1.39 31.33 -31.00
C SER A 452 -1.32 31.27 -29.47
N LEU A 453 -2.18 30.46 -28.85
CA LEU A 453 -2.22 30.25 -27.42
C LEU A 453 -1.21 29.20 -26.95
N GLY A 454 -0.50 28.49 -27.84
CA GLY A 454 0.49 27.48 -27.47
C GLY A 454 -0.11 26.32 -26.66
N LEU A 455 -1.29 25.82 -27.06
CA LEU A 455 -2.03 24.79 -26.31
C LEU A 455 -1.66 23.35 -26.72
N LEU A 456 -0.97 23.18 -27.84
CA LEU A 456 -0.67 21.87 -28.40
C LEU A 456 0.27 21.04 -27.52
N ALA A 457 0.01 19.74 -27.47
CA ALA A 457 0.91 18.76 -26.90
C ALA A 457 2.25 18.73 -27.63
N GLU A 458 3.32 18.55 -26.86
CA GLU A 458 4.59 18.11 -27.42
C GLU A 458 4.40 16.76 -28.13
N PRO A 459 5.16 16.50 -29.21
CA PRO A 459 5.08 15.21 -29.88
C PRO A 459 5.45 14.09 -28.91
N MET A 460 4.67 13.01 -28.94
CA MET A 460 4.92 11.84 -28.09
C MET A 460 6.37 11.36 -28.31
N PRO A 461 7.21 11.30 -27.25
CA PRO A 461 8.63 10.97 -27.39
C PRO A 461 8.81 9.54 -27.91
N SER A 462 9.86 9.30 -28.69
CA SER A 462 10.18 7.95 -29.20
C SER A 462 10.55 6.99 -28.06
N LEU A 463 10.44 5.68 -28.29
CA LEU A 463 10.86 4.68 -27.31
C LEU A 463 12.35 4.77 -26.98
N ASP A 464 13.19 5.12 -27.97
CA ASP A 464 14.62 5.32 -27.75
C ASP A 464 14.88 6.53 -26.86
N ALA A 465 14.16 7.65 -27.08
CA ALA A 465 14.28 8.84 -26.25
C ALA A 465 13.88 8.55 -24.80
N ILE A 466 12.77 7.84 -24.60
CA ILE A 466 12.35 7.35 -23.28
C ILE A 466 13.49 6.51 -22.69
N GLY A 467 13.95 5.46 -23.40
CA GLY A 467 15.01 4.56 -22.93
C GLY A 467 16.30 5.24 -22.47
N MET A 468 16.70 6.37 -23.06
CA MET A 468 17.94 7.08 -22.71
C MET A 468 17.84 8.00 -21.48
N HIS A 469 16.64 8.44 -21.07
CA HIS A 469 16.45 9.47 -20.02
C HIS A 469 16.26 8.94 -18.58
N HIS A 470 16.49 7.64 -18.31
CA HIS A 470 16.20 7.00 -17.00
C HIS A 470 17.33 7.02 -15.97
N GLY A 471 18.28 7.96 -16.06
CA GLY A 471 19.38 8.10 -15.11
C GLY A 471 19.01 8.71 -13.75
N ASN A 472 17.77 9.18 -13.54
CA ASN A 472 17.39 9.84 -12.28
C ASN A 472 16.82 8.81 -11.31
N SER A 473 17.59 8.52 -10.26
CA SER A 473 17.25 7.61 -9.16
C SER A 473 15.93 8.00 -8.47
N ILE A 474 15.24 6.99 -7.92
CA ILE A 474 14.07 7.12 -7.04
C ILE A 474 14.36 8.06 -5.83
N ALA A 475 15.64 8.28 -5.50
CA ALA A 475 16.07 9.18 -4.43
C ALA A 475 15.71 10.68 -4.66
N ASP A 476 15.52 11.13 -5.90
CA ASP A 476 15.08 12.51 -6.20
C ASP A 476 13.56 12.72 -5.96
N LEU A 477 12.83 11.72 -5.45
CA LEU A 477 11.37 11.70 -5.32
C LEU A 477 10.85 12.19 -3.96
N LEU A 478 11.69 12.66 -3.04
CA LEU A 478 11.21 13.37 -1.86
C LEU A 478 10.85 14.81 -2.27
N PRO A 479 9.64 15.32 -1.95
CA PRO A 479 9.36 16.73 -2.17
C PRO A 479 10.33 17.55 -1.31
N GLU A 480 11.31 18.20 -1.95
CA GLU A 480 11.96 19.34 -1.33
C GLU A 480 10.86 20.33 -0.96
N VAL A 481 10.76 20.63 0.34
CA VAL A 481 10.04 21.82 0.81
C VAL A 481 10.78 23.01 0.24
N SER A 482 10.44 23.36 -1.00
CA SER A 482 11.02 24.51 -1.68
C SER A 482 10.44 25.75 -1.02
N GLN A 483 11.17 26.30 -0.04
CA GLN A 483 11.07 27.70 0.33
C GLN A 483 11.54 28.53 -0.87
N LYS A 484 10.70 28.65 -1.90
CA LYS A 484 10.86 29.72 -2.88
C LYS A 484 10.48 31.02 -2.19
N GLY A 485 11.50 31.71 -1.68
CA GLY A 485 11.41 33.10 -1.30
C GLY A 485 10.89 33.90 -2.49
N VAL A 486 9.68 34.44 -2.35
CA VAL A 486 9.14 35.45 -3.25
C VAL A 486 10.01 36.69 -3.08
N THR A 487 10.96 36.88 -3.97
CA THR A 487 11.63 38.17 -4.15
C THR A 487 10.63 39.12 -4.81
N CYS A 488 10.02 39.99 -4.01
CA CYS A 488 9.32 41.16 -4.52
C CYS A 488 10.31 42.03 -5.33
N PRO A 489 9.99 42.42 -6.57
CA PRO A 489 10.76 43.43 -7.27
C PRO A 489 10.59 44.77 -6.56
N GLY A 490 11.72 45.37 -6.19
CA GLY A 490 11.77 46.64 -5.49
C GLY A 490 11.16 47.79 -6.29
N SER A 491 10.47 48.63 -5.54
CA SER A 491 10.31 50.07 -5.64
C SER A 491 11.11 50.78 -6.76
N PHE A 492 10.38 51.31 -7.74
CA PHE A 492 10.79 52.56 -8.37
C PHE A 492 10.35 53.72 -7.48
N ILE A 493 11.31 54.53 -7.02
CA ILE A 493 11.07 55.85 -6.44
C ILE A 493 11.71 56.87 -7.40
N LEU A 494 10.90 57.89 -7.73
CA LEU A 494 11.11 59.07 -8.60
C LEU A 494 10.96 58.85 -10.10
#